data_AF-A0A3D0J0K5-F1
#
_entry.id   AF-A0A3D0J0K5-F1
#
_cell.length_a   1.000
_cell.length_b   1.000
_cell.length_c   1.000
_cell.angle_alpha   90.00
_cell.angle_beta   90.00
_cell.angle_gamma   90.00
#
_symmetry.space_group_name_H-M   'P 1'
#
loop_
_entity.id
_entity.type
_entity.pdbx_description
1 polymer ?
#
loop_
_entity_poly.entity_id
_entity_poly.type
_entity_poly.pdbx_seq_one_letter_code
_entity_poly.pdbx_strand_id
1 'polypeptide(L)'
;QKKNTKAFKIGFRHTEGWIGYQLGDLFFAKWISHDKEATYPDRGANTELFTNGDILEIESLAPEKSVPPSSHSIHHEWWHIAKVKFNSSDESSIRQHLVSLPRPIP
;
A
#
# COMPACT_ATOMS: atom_id res chain seq x y z
N GLN A 1 7.41 17.61 10.11
CA GLN A 1 6.14 17.60 9.34
C GLN A 1 5.28 18.78 9.77
N LYS A 2 4.73 19.56 8.83
CA LYS A 2 3.70 20.56 9.16
C LYS A 2 2.38 19.80 9.38
N LYS A 3 1.63 20.14 10.43
CA LYS A 3 0.36 19.48 10.74
C LYS A 3 -0.66 19.84 9.65
N ASN A 4 -1.01 18.88 8.79
CA ASN A 4 -2.08 19.07 7.81
C ASN A 4 -3.41 18.69 8.47
N THR A 5 -4.17 19.68 8.95
CA THR A 5 -5.45 19.43 9.64
C THR A 5 -6.59 19.13 8.65
N LYS A 6 -6.41 19.40 7.36
CA LYS A 6 -7.43 19.14 6.35
C LYS A 6 -7.24 17.73 5.79
N ALA A 7 -8.32 16.95 5.82
CA ALA A 7 -8.37 15.63 5.21
C ALA A 7 -8.05 15.70 3.71
N PHE A 8 -7.19 14.79 3.27
CA PHE A 8 -6.86 14.56 1.86
C PHE A 8 -6.94 13.06 1.59
N LYS A 9 -7.63 12.69 0.50
CA LYS A 9 -7.70 11.32 -0.01
C LYS A 9 -7.41 11.30 -1.51
N ILE A 10 -6.68 10.29 -1.96
CA ILE A 10 -6.46 10.02 -3.38
C ILE A 10 -6.50 8.51 -3.63
N GLY A 11 -7.23 8.11 -4.67
CA GLY A 11 -7.25 6.75 -5.20
C GLY A 11 -6.58 6.69 -6.56
N PHE A 12 -5.84 5.62 -6.82
CA PHE A 12 -5.17 5.40 -8.10
C PHE A 12 -4.95 3.91 -8.40
N ARG A 13 -4.71 3.62 -9.68
CA ARG A 13 -4.31 2.28 -10.14
C ARG A 13 -2.81 2.11 -9.95
N HIS A 14 -2.43 1.52 -8.83
CA HIS A 14 -1.07 1.25 -8.42
C HIS A 14 -0.51 0.00 -9.11
N THR A 15 0.60 0.16 -9.84
CA THR A 15 1.21 -0.91 -10.67
C THR A 15 2.58 -1.36 -10.18
N GLU A 16 3.19 -0.67 -9.21
CA GLU A 16 4.55 -0.99 -8.72
C GLU A 16 4.59 -2.22 -7.80
N GLY A 17 3.43 -2.72 -7.36
CA GLY A 17 3.32 -3.94 -6.54
C GLY A 17 3.66 -3.75 -5.05
N TRP A 18 4.18 -2.59 -4.65
CA TRP A 18 4.42 -2.25 -3.26
C TRP A 18 4.28 -0.74 -3.00
N ILE A 19 3.97 -0.37 -1.78
CA ILE A 19 3.92 1.02 -1.31
C ILE A 19 4.45 1.09 0.11
N GLY A 20 5.14 2.18 0.46
CA GLY A 20 5.71 2.32 1.78
C GLY A 20 5.71 3.75 2.29
N TYR A 21 5.84 3.88 3.61
CA TYR A 21 5.90 5.15 4.30
C TYR A 21 6.90 5.06 5.45
N GLN A 22 7.73 6.09 5.59
CA GLN A 22 8.72 6.19 6.66
C GLN A 22 8.35 7.33 7.61
N LEU A 23 8.15 6.99 8.89
CA LEU A 23 7.96 7.94 9.99
C LEU A 23 9.18 7.90 10.91
N GLY A 24 10.11 8.83 10.70
CA GLY A 24 11.38 8.82 11.44
C GLY A 24 12.21 7.57 11.09
N ASP A 25 12.50 6.73 12.09
CA ASP A 25 13.18 5.45 11.90
C ASP A 25 12.21 4.29 11.63
N LEU A 26 10.89 4.50 11.70
CA LEU A 26 9.91 3.45 11.45
C LEU A 26 9.53 3.39 9.97
N PHE A 27 9.81 2.28 9.32
CA PHE A 27 9.43 2.01 7.95
C PHE A 27 8.28 1.00 7.90
N PHE A 28 7.20 1.37 7.24
CA PHE A 28 6.08 0.49 6.91
C PHE A 28 6.05 0.27 5.39
N ALA A 29 5.96 -0.98 4.96
CA ALA A 29 5.76 -1.37 3.58
C ALA A 29 4.59 -2.33 3.46
N LYS A 30 3.79 -2.15 2.40
CA LYS A 30 2.66 -3.01 2.03
C LYS A 30 2.85 -3.44 0.59
N TRP A 31 2.68 -4.73 0.31
CA TRP A 31 2.61 -5.25 -1.05
C TRP A 31 1.15 -5.33 -1.48
N ILE A 32 0.87 -4.75 -2.65
CA ILE A 32 -0.48 -4.66 -3.21
C ILE A 32 -0.43 -5.28 -4.60
N SER A 33 -1.08 -6.42 -4.75
CA SER A 33 -1.15 -7.13 -6.03
C SER A 33 -1.92 -6.29 -7.06
N HIS A 34 -1.39 -6.29 -8.28
CA HIS A 34 -2.02 -5.67 -9.44
C HIS A 34 -2.30 -6.71 -10.52
N ASP A 35 -3.59 -6.92 -10.81
CA ASP A 35 -4.04 -7.67 -11.98
C ASP A 35 -4.40 -6.67 -13.07
N LYS A 36 -3.61 -6.67 -14.14
CA LYS A 36 -3.77 -5.73 -15.26
C LYS A 36 -5.14 -5.83 -15.94
N GLU A 37 -5.74 -7.02 -15.98
CA GLU A 37 -7.02 -7.29 -16.64
C GLU A 37 -8.23 -7.12 -15.70
N ALA A 38 -8.00 -6.99 -14.39
CA ALA A 38 -9.06 -6.84 -13.42
C ALA A 38 -9.73 -5.45 -13.48
N THR A 39 -11.05 -5.44 -13.28
CA THR A 39 -11.79 -4.25 -12.88
C THR A 39 -11.63 -4.02 -11.39
N TYR A 40 -11.42 -2.78 -11.01
CA TYR A 40 -11.24 -2.35 -9.63
C TYR A 40 -12.31 -1.33 -9.26
N PRO A 41 -12.69 -1.26 -7.96
CA PRO A 41 -13.68 -0.29 -7.49
C PRO A 41 -13.15 1.15 -7.61
N ASP A 42 -13.97 2.12 -7.18
CA ASP A 42 -13.58 3.52 -7.03
C ASP A 42 -12.89 4.12 -8.26
N ARG A 43 -13.53 3.91 -9.42
CA ARG A 43 -13.06 4.38 -10.74
C ARG A 43 -11.73 3.73 -11.16
N GLY A 44 -11.51 2.46 -10.78
CA GLY A 44 -10.36 1.66 -11.18
C GLY A 44 -9.19 1.71 -10.20
N ALA A 45 -9.41 2.16 -8.97
CA ALA A 45 -8.39 2.23 -7.93
C ALA A 45 -8.23 0.88 -7.22
N ASN A 46 -6.99 0.38 -7.15
CA ASN A 46 -6.61 -0.76 -6.31
C ASN A 46 -5.85 -0.30 -5.05
N THR A 47 -5.60 1.00 -4.91
CA THR A 47 -4.93 1.61 -3.76
C THR A 47 -5.49 2.99 -3.51
N GLU A 48 -5.72 3.29 -2.24
CA GLU A 48 -6.09 4.62 -1.77
C GLU A 48 -5.15 5.07 -0.66
N LEU A 49 -4.85 6.37 -0.66
CA LEU A 49 -4.10 7.04 0.38
C LEU A 49 -4.96 8.09 1.03
N PHE A 50 -5.01 8.08 2.36
CA PHE A 50 -5.68 9.12 3.15
C PHE A 50 -4.72 9.70 4.18
N THR A 51 -4.85 10.99 4.45
CA THR A 51 -4.18 11.62 5.59
C THR A 51 -4.98 12.79 6.14
N ASN A 52 -4.87 12.99 7.45
CA ASN A 52 -5.33 14.17 8.17
C ASN A 52 -4.32 14.51 9.29
N GLY A 53 -4.74 15.31 10.27
CA GLY A 53 -3.87 15.71 11.38
C GLY A 53 -3.53 14.59 12.37
N ASP A 54 -4.19 13.44 12.25
CA ASP A 54 -4.20 12.35 13.23
C ASP A 54 -3.64 11.04 12.67
N ILE A 55 -3.92 10.72 11.40
CA ILE A 55 -3.54 9.46 10.76
C ILE A 55 -3.01 9.64 9.33
N LEU A 56 -2.28 8.62 8.90
CA LEU A 56 -2.02 8.30 7.50
C LEU A 56 -2.50 6.86 7.26
N GLU A 57 -3.17 6.65 6.15
CA GLU A 57 -3.73 5.36 5.76
C GLU A 57 -3.22 4.96 4.37
N ILE A 58 -2.93 3.66 4.24
CA ILE A 58 -2.62 3.00 2.97
C ILE A 58 -3.64 1.87 2.83
N GLU A 59 -4.67 2.11 2.04
CA GLU A 59 -5.78 1.19 1.79
C GLU A 59 -5.54 0.45 0.47
N SER A 60 -5.80 -0.85 0.46
CA SER A 60 -5.71 -1.68 -0.74
C SER A 60 -7.10 -2.22 -1.09
N LEU A 61 -7.42 -2.27 -2.36
CA LEU A 61 -8.72 -2.70 -2.84
C LEU A 61 -8.58 -3.93 -3.74
N ALA A 62 -9.37 -4.94 -3.45
CA ALA A 62 -9.46 -6.14 -4.28
C ALA A 62 -10.14 -5.83 -5.62
N PRO A 63 -9.87 -6.63 -6.67
CA PRO A 63 -10.70 -6.62 -7.87
C PRO A 63 -12.20 -6.80 -7.57
N GLU A 64 -13.04 -6.11 -8.33
CA GLU A 64 -14.49 -6.35 -8.30
C GLU A 64 -14.78 -7.75 -8.86
N LYS A 65 -15.48 -8.58 -8.10
CA LYS A 65 -15.87 -9.94 -8.48
C LYS A 65 -17.29 -10.25 -8.02
N SER A 66 -18.05 -10.95 -8.84
CA SER A 66 -19.32 -11.54 -8.41
C SER A 66 -19.06 -12.70 -7.46
N VAL A 67 -19.69 -12.67 -6.28
CA VAL A 67 -19.55 -13.73 -5.26
C VAL A 67 -20.90 -14.46 -5.13
N PRO A 68 -21.01 -15.72 -5.58
CA PRO A 68 -22.24 -16.50 -5.46
C PRO A 68 -22.62 -16.81 -4.00
N PRO A 69 -23.87 -17.24 -3.74
CA PRO A 69 -24.26 -17.75 -2.42
C PRO A 69 -23.30 -18.83 -1.93
N SER A 70 -22.97 -18.81 -0.64
CA SER A 70 -22.02 -19.73 0.01
C SER A 70 -20.57 -19.68 -0.51
N SER A 71 -20.22 -18.67 -1.33
CA SER A 71 -18.84 -18.42 -1.76
C SER A 71 -18.21 -17.27 -0.98
N HIS A 72 -16.90 -17.05 -1.16
CA HIS A 72 -16.17 -15.93 -0.58
C HIS A 72 -15.16 -15.38 -1.60
N SER A 73 -14.71 -14.14 -1.38
CA SER A 73 -13.57 -13.55 -2.07
C SER A 73 -12.45 -13.34 -1.05
N ILE A 74 -11.20 -13.52 -1.47
CA ILE A 74 -10.03 -13.30 -0.61
C ILE A 74 -9.21 -12.16 -1.20
N HIS A 75 -8.86 -11.21 -0.34
CA HIS A 75 -7.91 -10.15 -0.62
C HIS A 75 -6.70 -10.35 0.27
N HIS A 76 -5.54 -10.60 -0.32
CA HIS A 76 -4.31 -10.83 0.44
C HIS A 76 -3.50 -9.54 0.51
N GLU A 77 -3.06 -9.22 1.72
CA GLU A 77 -2.11 -8.16 1.96
C GLU A 77 -0.91 -8.70 2.73
N TRP A 78 0.27 -8.20 2.38
CA TRP A 78 1.50 -8.52 3.08
C TRP A 78 2.17 -7.26 3.52
N TRP A 79 2.45 -7.15 4.81
CA TRP A 79 3.00 -5.95 5.41
C TRP A 79 4.31 -6.25 6.10
N HIS A 80 5.21 -5.28 6.04
CA HIS A 80 6.44 -5.25 6.80
C HIS A 80 6.50 -3.96 7.61
N ILE A 81 6.87 -4.07 8.88
CA ILE A 81 7.13 -2.92 9.73
C ILE A 81 8.42 -3.16 10.52
N ALA A 82 9.36 -2.23 10.39
CA ALA A 82 10.64 -2.32 11.09
C ALA A 82 11.28 -0.96 11.31
N LYS A 83 12.24 -0.93 12.24
CA LYS A 83 13.15 0.20 12.37
C LYS A 83 14.25 0.11 11.32
N VAL A 84 14.53 1.23 10.67
CA VAL A 84 15.53 1.35 9.60
C VAL A 84 16.51 2.48 9.89
N LYS A 85 17.72 2.36 9.33
CA LYS A 85 18.79 3.35 9.51
C LYS A 85 18.96 4.30 8.32
N PHE A 86 18.33 3.97 7.19
CA PHE A 86 18.41 4.81 6.00
C PHE A 86 17.47 6.01 6.09
N ASN A 87 17.82 7.07 5.36
CA ASN A 87 16.96 8.24 5.22
C ASN A 87 15.85 7.96 4.21
N SER A 88 14.66 8.52 4.42
CA SER A 88 13.54 8.42 3.48
C SER A 88 13.82 8.99 2.09
N SER A 89 14.84 9.84 1.93
CA SER A 89 15.28 10.36 0.63
C SER A 89 16.32 9.47 -0.06
N ASP A 90 16.84 8.43 0.60
CA ASP A 90 17.81 7.50 0.02
C ASP A 90 17.09 6.33 -0.65
N GLU A 91 16.68 6.56 -1.89
CA GLU A 91 15.96 5.57 -2.69
C GLU A 91 16.75 4.27 -2.87
N SER A 92 18.08 4.33 -2.97
CA SER A 92 18.92 3.15 -3.17
C SER A 92 18.88 2.24 -1.94
N SER A 93 19.01 2.81 -0.75
CA SER A 93 18.89 2.07 0.51
C SER A 93 17.49 1.51 0.74
N ILE A 94 16.44 2.27 0.39
CA ILE A 94 15.05 1.80 0.46
C ILE A 94 14.86 0.57 -0.44
N ARG A 95 15.31 0.65 -1.70
CA ARG A 95 15.21 -0.47 -2.66
C ARG A 95 15.99 -1.70 -2.19
N GLN A 96 17.21 -1.53 -1.69
CA GLN A 96 18.00 -2.63 -1.14
C GLN A 96 17.29 -3.32 0.03
N HIS A 97 16.72 -2.52 0.94
CA HIS A 97 15.96 -3.05 2.06
C HIS A 97 14.73 -3.85 1.58
N LEU A 98 13.92 -3.28 0.68
CA LEU A 98 12.74 -3.95 0.12
C LEU A 98 13.07 -5.28 -0.56
N VAL A 99 14.17 -5.34 -1.31
CA VAL A 99 14.61 -6.58 -1.97
C VAL A 99 15.08 -7.64 -0.98
N SER A 100 15.57 -7.24 0.20
CA SER A 100 16.00 -8.16 1.26
C SER A 100 14.84 -8.79 2.05
N LEU A 101 13.65 -8.21 1.97
CA LEU A 101 12.49 -8.70 2.70
C LEU A 101 11.92 -9.95 2.02
N PRO A 102 11.37 -10.91 2.79
CA PRO A 102 10.71 -12.06 2.21
C PRO A 102 9.61 -11.56 1.29
N ARG A 103 9.74 -11.84 -0.02
CA ARG A 103 8.72 -11.45 -0.98
C ARG A 103 7.47 -12.27 -0.70
N PRO A 104 6.30 -11.62 -0.66
CA PRO A 104 5.05 -12.31 -0.89
C PRO A 104 5.13 -13.01 -2.23
N ILE A 105 5.09 -14.33 -2.25
CA ILE A 105 4.87 -15.07 -3.49
C ILE A 105 3.35 -15.05 -3.70
N PRO A 106 2.86 -14.56 -4.86
CA PRO A 106 1.45 -14.68 -5.23
C PRO A 106 0.98 -16.13 -5.30
#